data_AF-A0AAV0RYT9-F1
#
_entry.id   AF-A0AAV0RYT9-F1
#
_cell.length_a   1.000
_cell.length_b   1.000
_cell.length_c   1.000
_cell.angle_alpha   90.00
_cell.angle_beta   90.00
_cell.angle_gamma   90.00
#
_symmetry.space_group_name_H-M   'P 1'
#
loop_
_entity.id
_entity.type
_entity.pdbx_description
1 polymer ?
#
loop_
_entity_poly.entity_id
_entity_poly.type
_entity_poly.pdbx_seq_one_letter_code
_entity_poly.pdbx_strand_id
1 'polypeptide(L)'
;MMKSYYKQKKPNRSDAIGKPSKSIKKKSPMVLEVVFWLLLAEDVEKSEQVLREFDMNMAYGPCIGMTRLARWERAQRLGLDPPGEVRSLLDSGKAQTKSLWDDRV
;
A
#
# COMPACT_ATOMS: atom_id res chain seq x y z
N MET A 1 44.37 15.38 -33.69
CA MET A 1 45.42 14.36 -33.49
C MET A 1 45.84 14.46 -32.03
N MET A 2 45.87 13.48 -31.14
CA MET A 2 45.83 12.01 -31.13
C MET A 2 45.17 11.59 -29.79
N LYS A 3 44.46 10.46 -29.74
CA LYS A 3 44.01 9.81 -28.48
C LYS A 3 45.18 9.02 -27.87
N SER A 4 45.30 8.96 -26.55
CA SER A 4 46.13 7.96 -25.88
C SER A 4 45.49 7.48 -24.57
N TYR A 5 45.39 6.17 -24.50
CA TYR A 5 44.71 5.31 -23.55
C TYR A 5 45.81 4.59 -22.75
N TYR A 6 45.70 4.51 -21.44
CA TYR A 6 46.54 3.62 -20.64
C TYR A 6 45.73 2.94 -19.54
N LYS A 7 45.87 1.61 -19.46
CA LYS A 7 45.16 0.71 -18.54
C LYS A 7 46.18 -0.27 -17.96
N GLN A 8 46.40 -0.32 -16.64
CA GLN A 8 47.08 -1.43 -15.92
C GLN A 8 46.59 -1.46 -14.44
N LYS A 9 45.84 -2.46 -13.95
CA LYS A 9 46.13 -3.82 -13.41
C LYS A 9 46.68 -3.86 -11.97
N LYS A 10 45.89 -4.46 -11.05
CA LYS A 10 46.17 -4.70 -9.60
C LYS A 10 47.09 -5.92 -9.37
N PRO A 11 47.84 -5.98 -8.25
CA PRO A 11 47.64 -7.04 -7.22
C PRO A 11 48.05 -6.53 -5.80
N ASN A 12 48.02 -7.19 -4.64
CA ASN A 12 47.38 -8.40 -4.07
C ASN A 12 47.31 -8.21 -2.52
N ARG A 13 46.52 -9.09 -1.89
CA ARG A 13 46.33 -9.44 -0.47
C ARG A 13 47.46 -9.14 0.55
N SER A 14 47.03 -8.85 1.79
CA SER A 14 47.62 -9.46 2.99
C SER A 14 46.54 -9.71 4.06
N ASP A 15 46.49 -10.96 4.49
CA ASP A 15 45.57 -11.60 5.42
C ASP A 15 45.65 -11.07 6.87
N ALA A 16 44.51 -11.01 7.54
CA ALA A 16 44.43 -11.10 9.00
C ALA A 16 43.24 -11.99 9.39
N ILE A 17 43.56 -13.03 10.16
CA ILE A 17 42.76 -14.20 10.51
C ILE A 17 41.99 -13.99 11.82
N GLY A 18 40.74 -14.50 11.84
CA GLY A 18 39.95 -14.83 13.05
C GLY A 18 38.97 -13.74 13.48
N LYS A 19 37.65 -13.96 13.55
CA LYS A 19 36.90 -15.12 14.10
C LYS A 19 35.54 -15.27 13.37
N PRO A 20 34.99 -16.49 13.17
CA PRO A 20 33.63 -16.65 12.68
C PRO A 20 32.67 -16.49 13.85
N SER A 21 32.10 -15.29 14.01
CA SER A 21 30.92 -15.13 14.86
C SER A 21 29.77 -15.86 14.18
N LYS A 22 29.41 -17.04 14.68
CA LYS A 22 28.18 -17.73 14.25
C LYS A 22 27.01 -16.79 14.51
N SER A 23 26.55 -16.09 13.47
CA SER A 23 25.30 -15.35 13.51
C SER A 23 24.18 -16.37 13.67
N ILE A 24 23.77 -16.58 14.92
CA ILE A 24 22.51 -17.25 15.23
C ILE A 24 21.44 -16.41 14.55
N LYS A 25 20.98 -16.87 13.39
CA LYS A 25 19.77 -16.36 12.75
C LYS A 25 18.64 -16.66 13.73
N LYS A 26 18.32 -15.70 14.61
CA LYS A 26 17.10 -15.76 15.43
C LYS A 26 15.96 -15.74 14.41
N LYS A 27 15.46 -16.93 14.06
CA LYS A 27 14.27 -17.06 13.23
C LYS A 27 13.18 -16.29 13.97
N SER A 28 12.66 -15.22 13.36
CA SER A 28 11.46 -14.57 13.88
C SER A 28 10.43 -15.69 14.11
N PRO A 29 9.72 -15.70 15.25
CA PRO A 29 8.70 -16.71 15.45
C PRO A 29 7.64 -16.51 14.36
N MET A 30 7.61 -17.44 13.40
CA MET A 30 6.73 -17.46 12.23
C MET A 30 5.27 -17.22 12.60
N VAL A 31 4.88 -17.64 13.80
CA VAL A 31 3.56 -17.41 14.37
C VAL A 31 3.24 -15.91 14.48
N LEU A 32 4.15 -15.08 15.01
CA LEU A 32 3.89 -13.64 15.20
C LEU A 32 3.69 -12.89 13.87
N GLU A 33 4.46 -13.25 12.84
CA GLU A 33 4.26 -12.67 11.50
C GLU A 33 2.91 -13.06 10.93
N VAL A 34 2.49 -14.33 11.06
CA VAL A 34 1.19 -14.79 10.56
C VAL A 34 0.01 -14.11 11.24
N VAL A 35 0.01 -13.98 12.58
CA VAL A 35 -1.09 -13.27 13.28
C VAL A 35 -1.14 -11.79 12.89
N PHE A 36 0.02 -11.16 12.68
CA PHE A 36 0.08 -9.77 12.24
C PHE A 36 -0.57 -9.57 10.87
N TRP A 37 -0.24 -10.41 9.88
CA TRP A 37 -0.88 -10.35 8.57
C TRP A 37 -2.37 -10.64 8.63
N LEU A 38 -2.80 -11.56 9.50
CA LEU A 38 -4.21 -11.91 9.67
C LEU A 38 -5.02 -10.72 10.21
N LEU A 39 -4.50 -10.03 11.23
CA LEU A 39 -5.13 -8.84 11.80
C LEU A 39 -5.23 -7.71 10.77
N LEU A 40 -4.15 -7.47 10.01
CA LEU A 40 -4.18 -6.47 8.94
C LEU A 40 -5.19 -6.80 7.85
N ALA A 41 -5.33 -8.09 7.49
CA ALA A 41 -6.31 -8.52 6.50
C ALA A 41 -7.74 -8.26 6.98
N GLU A 42 -8.02 -8.53 8.25
CA GLU A 42 -9.34 -8.27 8.85
C GLU A 42 -9.69 -6.77 8.86
N ASP A 43 -8.72 -5.91 9.17
CA ASP A 43 -8.92 -4.45 9.14
C ASP A 43 -9.17 -3.95 7.71
N VAL A 44 -8.44 -4.49 6.73
CA VAL A 44 -8.65 -4.17 5.32
C VAL A 44 -10.04 -4.60 4.86
N GLU A 45 -10.48 -5.81 5.23
CA GLU A 45 -11.80 -6.33 4.87
C GLU A 45 -12.93 -5.45 5.43
N LYS A 46 -12.85 -5.06 6.70
CA LYS A 46 -13.83 -4.16 7.34
C LYS A 46 -13.88 -2.80 6.65
N SER A 47 -12.72 -2.21 6.35
CA SER A 47 -12.66 -0.92 5.65
C SER A 47 -13.29 -1.01 4.25
N GLU A 48 -13.04 -2.09 3.52
CA GLU A 48 -13.61 -2.29 2.19
C GLU A 48 -15.12 -2.53 2.25
N GLN A 49 -15.64 -3.16 3.31
CA GLN A 49 -17.08 -3.29 3.51
C GLN A 49 -17.78 -1.94 3.63
N VAL A 50 -17.25 -1.03 4.45
CA VAL A 50 -17.78 0.34 4.59
C VAL A 50 -17.79 1.08 3.23
N LEU A 51 -16.72 0.92 2.46
CA LEU A 51 -16.61 1.57 1.15
C LEU A 51 -17.57 0.97 0.11
N ARG A 52 -17.85 -0.34 0.18
CA ARG A 52 -18.86 -1.00 -0.67
C ARG A 52 -20.27 -0.55 -0.33
N GLU A 53 -20.59 -0.38 0.95
CA GLU A 53 -21.88 0.17 1.37
C GLU A 53 -22.05 1.60 0.84
N PHE A 54 -20.99 2.40 0.88
CA PHE A 54 -20.98 3.71 0.24
C PHE A 54 -21.22 3.62 -1.28
N ASP A 55 -20.59 2.67 -1.97
CA ASP A 55 -20.78 2.43 -3.42
C ASP A 55 -22.21 2.02 -3.80
N MET A 56 -22.94 1.34 -2.90
CA MET A 56 -24.34 0.96 -3.11
C MET A 56 -25.33 2.09 -2.81
N ASN A 57 -24.94 3.07 -1.98
CA ASN A 57 -25.83 4.16 -1.62
C ASN A 57 -25.94 5.20 -2.74
N MET A 58 -27.06 5.18 -3.49
CA MET A 58 -27.30 6.08 -4.62
C MET A 58 -27.58 7.53 -4.22
N ALA A 59 -27.84 7.82 -2.93
CA ALA A 59 -28.11 9.19 -2.48
C ALA A 59 -26.95 10.15 -2.78
N TYR A 60 -25.71 9.65 -2.76
CA TYR A 60 -24.49 10.42 -3.02
C TYR A 60 -24.19 10.62 -4.52
N GLY A 61 -25.07 10.15 -5.40
CA GLY A 61 -24.97 10.28 -6.86
C GLY A 61 -24.15 9.17 -7.52
N PRO A 62 -23.84 9.31 -8.83
CA PRO A 62 -23.19 8.25 -9.60
C PRO A 62 -21.78 7.95 -9.06
N CYS A 63 -21.41 6.67 -9.09
CA CYS A 63 -20.10 6.17 -8.63
C CYS A 63 -19.16 5.75 -9.76
N ILE A 64 -19.67 5.54 -10.97
CA ILE A 64 -18.89 5.06 -12.11
C ILE A 64 -18.15 6.23 -12.76
N GLY A 65 -16.90 6.01 -13.15
CA GLY A 65 -16.10 7.00 -13.89
C GLY A 65 -15.52 8.10 -13.00
N MET A 66 -15.57 7.95 -11.67
CA MET A 66 -14.90 8.82 -10.72
C MET A 66 -14.40 8.02 -9.52
N THR A 67 -13.37 8.50 -8.83
CA THR A 67 -12.88 7.84 -7.62
C THR A 67 -13.89 7.98 -6.47
N ARG A 68 -13.86 7.04 -5.52
CA ARG A 68 -14.66 7.12 -4.28
C ARG A 68 -14.46 8.46 -3.55
N LEU A 69 -13.23 8.98 -3.56
CA LEU A 69 -12.90 10.28 -2.96
C LEU A 69 -13.59 11.45 -3.67
N ALA A 70 -13.50 11.48 -5.01
CA ALA A 70 -14.16 12.51 -5.80
C ALA A 70 -15.69 12.46 -5.62
N ARG A 71 -16.26 11.25 -5.52
CA ARG A 71 -17.69 11.05 -5.25
C ARG A 71 -18.08 11.59 -3.88
N TRP A 72 -17.29 11.28 -2.85
CA TRP A 72 -17.49 11.78 -1.49
C TRP A 72 -17.45 13.31 -1.44
N GLU A 73 -16.44 13.94 -2.04
CA GLU A 73 -16.33 15.40 -2.08
C GLU A 73 -17.49 16.06 -2.82
N ARG A 74 -17.94 15.46 -3.93
CA ARG A 74 -19.12 15.94 -4.65
C ARG A 74 -20.36 15.88 -3.77
N ALA A 75 -20.59 14.78 -3.06
CA ALA A 75 -21.71 14.64 -2.14
C ALA A 75 -21.66 15.68 -1.00
N GLN A 76 -20.47 15.94 -0.45
CA GLN A 76 -20.28 16.98 0.56
C GLN A 76 -20.61 18.38 0.02
N ARG A 77 -20.14 18.71 -1.20
CA ARG A 77 -20.45 20.00 -1.87
C ARG A 77 -21.94 20.17 -2.16
N LEU A 78 -22.66 19.08 -2.39
CA LEU A 78 -24.11 19.06 -2.60
C LEU A 78 -24.91 19.10 -1.29
N GLY A 79 -24.25 19.10 -0.12
CA GLY A 79 -24.92 19.11 1.17
C GLY A 79 -25.64 17.79 1.49
N LEU A 80 -25.22 16.68 0.91
CA LEU A 80 -25.82 15.35 1.11
C LEU A 80 -25.31 14.63 2.36
N ASP A 81 -24.40 15.26 3.11
CA ASP A 81 -23.80 14.75 4.36
C ASP A 81 -23.26 13.31 4.26
N PRO A 82 -22.30 13.04 3.35
CA PRO A 82 -21.72 11.71 3.22
C PRO A 82 -20.95 11.29 4.50
N PRO A 83 -20.85 9.98 4.80
CA PRO A 83 -20.26 9.54 6.07
C PRO A 83 -18.79 9.95 6.20
N GLY A 84 -18.42 10.58 7.31
CA GLY A 84 -17.04 11.03 7.55
C GLY A 84 -16.02 9.89 7.63
N GLU A 85 -16.45 8.70 8.06
CA GLU A 85 -15.61 7.50 8.09
C GLU A 85 -15.07 7.12 6.71
N VAL A 86 -15.91 7.25 5.67
CA VAL A 86 -15.49 7.01 4.27
C VAL A 86 -14.34 7.93 3.88
N ARG A 87 -14.39 9.21 4.29
CA ARG A 87 -13.29 10.15 4.04
C ARG A 87 -12.01 9.71 4.73
N SER A 88 -12.09 9.39 6.01
CA SER A 88 -10.94 8.93 6.81
C SER A 88 -10.29 7.67 6.23
N LEU A 89 -11.10 6.71 5.78
CA LEU A 89 -10.61 5.49 5.12
C LEU A 89 -9.91 5.79 3.81
N LEU A 90 -10.46 6.67 2.98
CA LEU A 90 -9.86 7.05 1.69
C LEU A 90 -8.56 7.84 1.87
N ASP A 91 -8.49 8.73 2.86
CA ASP A 91 -7.27 9.49 3.19
C ASP A 91 -6.17 8.61 3.80
N SER A 92 -6.51 7.43 4.34
CA SER A 92 -5.52 6.49 4.91
C SER A 92 -4.57 5.87 3.87
N GLY A 93 -4.92 5.93 2.58
CA GLY A 93 -4.14 5.35 1.47
C GLY A 93 -4.13 3.81 1.41
N LYS A 94 -4.81 3.13 2.33
CA LYS A 94 -4.94 1.65 2.35
C LYS A 94 -6.21 1.15 1.67
N ALA A 95 -7.17 2.06 1.45
CA ALA A 95 -8.47 1.78 0.86
C ALA A 95 -8.41 1.68 -0.67
N GLN A 96 -9.32 0.89 -1.26
CA GLN A 96 -9.53 0.91 -2.70
C GLN A 96 -10.17 2.24 -3.13
N THR A 97 -9.59 2.87 -4.15
CA THR A 97 -10.02 4.20 -4.65
C THR A 97 -11.12 4.13 -5.70
N LYS A 98 -11.22 2.99 -6.39
CA LYS A 98 -12.23 2.69 -7.41
C LYS A 98 -13.53 2.21 -6.79
N SER A 99 -14.64 2.46 -7.47
CA SER A 99 -15.94 1.97 -7.05
C SER A 99 -16.12 0.48 -7.38
N LEU A 100 -17.04 -0.18 -6.68
CA LEU A 100 -17.45 -1.57 -6.95
C LEU A 100 -17.92 -1.80 -8.40
N TRP A 101 -18.33 -0.74 -9.10
CA TRP A 101 -18.99 -0.79 -10.40
C TRP A 101 -18.07 -0.38 -11.57
N ASP A 102 -16.83 0.04 -11.29
CA ASP A 102 -15.91 0.53 -12.33
C ASP A 102 -15.51 -0.53 -13.37
N ASP A 103 -15.52 -1.82 -13.00
CA ASP A 103 -15.13 -2.91 -13.90
C ASP A 103 -16.31 -3.56 -14.66
N ARG A 104 -17.53 -3.03 -14.52
CA ARG A 104 -18.77 -3.64 -15.06
C ARG A 104 -19.36 -2.90 -16.27
N VAL A 105 -18.65 -1.91 -16.81
CA VAL A 105 -19.10 -1.05 -17.91
C VAL A 105 -18.24 -1.23 -19.15
#